data_AF-A0A1H7YVJ5-F1
#
_entry.id   AF-A0A1H7YVJ5-F1
#
_cell.length_a   1.000
_cell.length_b   1.000
_cell.length_c   1.000
_cell.angle_alpha   90.00
_cell.angle_beta   90.00
_cell.angle_gamma   90.00
#
_symmetry.space_group_name_H-M   'P 1'
#
loop_
_entity.id
_entity.type
_entity.pdbx_description
1 polymer ?
#
loop_
_entity_poly.entity_id
_entity_poly.type
_entity_poly.pdbx_seq_one_letter_code
_entity_poly.pdbx_strand_id
1 'polypeptide(L)'
;MELVVLGNNGTCPIKDGACSSFLLLTGTQKILLDAGNGSAAKLQHVCNLKDLDVIIISHLHFDHMADLFCIKYALETRKSLGEEIQPIELIMPAAPQWMLDEIATNHVFHITSIYDGMVLDKAGVQYKFSEVKHFGNSFAVKVENAGKSLVYSGDSAQCTALEMLSCNADVLLCESTIFEDIDDTRTDHHMTVTQAANIAKNAQVKRLLLTHFFTPQKADQYEKKAKQIFQNAESTEILKKFII
;
A
#
# COMPACT_ATOMS: atom_id res chain seq x y z
N MET A 1 2.39 -12.90 -9.76
CA MET A 1 3.05 -11.71 -9.14
C MET A 1 3.47 -12.11 -7.73
N GLU A 2 4.39 -11.39 -7.06
CA GLU A 2 4.77 -11.66 -5.65
C GLU A 2 4.65 -10.38 -4.82
N LEU A 3 4.01 -10.44 -3.66
CA LEU A 3 3.95 -9.36 -2.68
C LEU A 3 4.88 -9.69 -1.50
N VAL A 4 5.71 -8.74 -1.10
CA VAL A 4 6.49 -8.78 0.14
C VAL A 4 5.98 -7.71 1.09
N VAL A 5 5.60 -8.09 2.30
CA VAL A 5 5.13 -7.15 3.31
C VAL A 5 6.34 -6.50 3.97
N LEU A 6 6.44 -5.18 3.95
CA LEU A 6 7.55 -4.45 4.59
C LEU A 6 7.11 -3.84 5.90
N GLY A 7 5.86 -3.39 5.97
CA GLY A 7 5.21 -2.94 7.19
C GLY A 7 3.69 -3.06 7.10
N ASN A 8 3.07 -3.32 8.23
CA ASN A 8 1.64 -3.58 8.35
C ASN A 8 1.03 -3.01 9.63
N ASN A 9 1.74 -2.10 10.30
CA ASN A 9 1.23 -1.38 11.46
C ASN A 9 0.48 -0.13 11.01
N GLY A 10 -0.63 0.18 11.69
CA GLY A 10 -1.28 1.48 11.53
C GLY A 10 -0.78 2.52 12.52
N THR A 11 -0.80 3.79 12.09
CA THR A 11 -0.44 4.99 12.85
C THR A 11 1.05 5.12 13.23
N CYS A 12 1.65 4.08 13.80
CA CYS A 12 3.03 4.11 14.31
C CYS A 12 3.58 2.67 14.42
N PRO A 13 4.86 2.42 14.11
CA PRO A 13 5.41 1.09 14.27
C PRO A 13 5.55 0.73 15.76
N ILE A 14 5.28 -0.54 16.07
CA ILE A 14 5.72 -1.15 17.33
C ILE A 14 7.23 -1.38 17.27
N LYS A 15 7.81 -1.80 18.39
CA LYS A 15 9.21 -2.26 18.43
C LYS A 15 9.47 -3.27 17.29
N ASP A 16 10.51 -2.99 16.49
CA ASP A 16 10.95 -3.77 15.33
C ASP A 16 9.93 -3.88 14.17
N GLY A 17 8.78 -3.18 14.27
CA GLY A 17 7.76 -3.10 13.23
C GLY A 17 8.05 -2.01 12.18
N ALA A 18 7.09 -1.82 11.29
CA ALA A 18 7.07 -0.76 10.29
C ALA A 18 5.61 -0.44 9.93
N CYS A 19 5.32 0.82 9.60
CA CYS A 19 4.01 1.21 9.07
C CYS A 19 3.83 0.75 7.62
N SER A 20 2.61 0.91 7.10
CA SER A 20 2.18 0.50 5.75
C SER A 20 3.27 0.67 4.69
N SER A 21 3.72 -0.46 4.16
CA SER A 21 4.57 -0.51 2.97
C SER A 21 4.66 -1.93 2.44
N PHE A 22 4.55 -2.10 1.12
CA PHE A 22 4.53 -3.40 0.48
C PHE A 22 5.28 -3.35 -0.85
N LEU A 23 6.19 -4.30 -1.06
CA LEU A 23 6.89 -4.45 -2.33
C LEU A 23 6.15 -5.46 -3.20
N LEU A 24 5.63 -5.00 -4.34
CA LEU A 24 4.98 -5.82 -5.34
C LEU A 24 5.91 -6.05 -6.54
N LEU A 25 6.21 -7.32 -6.80
CA LEU A 25 7.03 -7.77 -7.91
C LEU A 25 6.12 -8.32 -9.01
N THR A 26 6.05 -7.63 -10.14
CA THR A 26 5.23 -8.07 -11.27
C THR A 26 5.97 -9.03 -12.21
N GLY A 27 7.28 -9.19 -12.03
CA GLY A 27 8.21 -9.86 -12.94
C GLY A 27 8.89 -8.89 -13.91
N THR A 28 8.24 -7.76 -14.22
CA THR A 28 8.81 -6.67 -15.04
C THR A 28 9.10 -5.41 -14.25
N GLN A 29 8.40 -5.19 -13.13
CA GLN A 29 8.57 -4.02 -12.26
C GLN A 29 8.64 -4.41 -10.78
N LYS A 30 9.38 -3.61 -10.02
CA LYS A 30 9.40 -3.55 -8.56
C LYS A 30 8.66 -2.31 -8.10
N ILE A 31 7.45 -2.51 -7.59
CA ILE A 31 6.52 -1.46 -7.22
C ILE A 31 6.46 -1.38 -5.70
N LEU A 32 6.78 -0.23 -5.13
CA LEU A 32 6.59 0.03 -3.71
C LEU A 32 5.22 0.67 -3.50
N LEU A 33 4.33 0.00 -2.78
CA LEU A 33 3.05 0.53 -2.34
C LEU A 33 3.22 1.09 -0.93
N ASP A 34 3.10 2.40 -0.79
CA ASP A 34 3.41 3.19 0.41
C ASP A 34 4.85 3.03 0.95
N ALA A 35 5.30 4.06 1.65
CA ALA A 35 6.62 4.16 2.27
C ALA A 35 6.46 4.69 3.71
N GLY A 36 5.72 3.96 4.53
CA GLY A 36 5.48 4.28 5.93
C GLY A 36 6.73 4.26 6.80
N ASN A 37 6.63 4.83 8.01
CA ASN A 37 7.75 4.90 8.94
C ASN A 37 8.37 3.51 9.25
N GLY A 38 9.69 3.40 9.09
CA GLY A 38 10.47 2.18 9.35
C GLY A 38 10.51 1.19 8.17
N SER A 39 9.74 1.43 7.11
CA SER A 39 9.66 0.55 5.95
C SER A 39 10.92 0.55 5.08
N ALA A 40 11.65 1.67 4.96
CA ALA A 40 12.84 1.74 4.13
C ALA A 40 13.98 0.86 4.67
N ALA A 41 14.07 0.69 5.99
CA ALA A 41 14.98 -0.26 6.61
C ALA A 41 14.58 -1.70 6.26
N LYS A 42 13.28 -2.01 6.27
CA LYS A 42 12.77 -3.36 5.92
C LYS A 42 12.95 -3.68 4.45
N LEU A 43 12.69 -2.71 3.56
CA LEU A 43 12.85 -2.83 2.11
C LEU A 43 14.25 -3.30 1.72
N GLN A 44 15.29 -2.76 2.35
CA GLN A 44 16.68 -3.06 2.03
C GLN A 44 17.09 -4.51 2.30
N HIS A 45 16.30 -5.30 3.05
CA HIS A 45 16.51 -6.75 3.15
C HIS A 45 16.18 -7.51 1.86
N VAL A 46 15.34 -6.94 1.00
CA VAL A 46 14.75 -7.65 -0.14
C VAL A 46 14.89 -6.91 -1.48
N CYS A 47 15.15 -5.61 -1.47
CA CYS A 47 15.31 -4.79 -2.66
C CYS A 47 16.21 -3.59 -2.40
N ASN A 48 17.11 -3.28 -3.34
CA ASN A 48 17.88 -2.05 -3.30
C ASN A 48 16.95 -0.86 -3.64
N LEU A 49 17.13 0.28 -2.97
CA LEU A 49 16.30 1.47 -3.19
C LEU A 49 16.33 1.95 -4.65
N LYS A 50 17.51 1.90 -5.28
CA LYS A 50 17.69 2.33 -6.67
C LYS A 50 17.10 1.36 -7.71
N ASP A 51 16.73 0.16 -7.29
CA ASP A 51 16.21 -0.88 -8.17
C ASP A 51 14.67 -0.87 -8.20
N LEU A 52 14.04 0.07 -7.50
CA LEU A 52 12.60 0.34 -7.59
C LEU A 52 12.27 0.99 -8.92
N ASP A 53 11.17 0.57 -9.53
CA ASP A 53 10.70 1.13 -10.80
C ASP A 53 9.57 2.14 -10.56
N VAL A 54 8.69 1.86 -9.60
CA VAL A 54 7.53 2.67 -9.25
C VAL A 54 7.36 2.74 -7.75
N ILE A 55 7.02 3.92 -7.22
CA ILE A 55 6.50 4.12 -5.88
C ILE A 55 5.09 4.67 -6.01
N ILE A 56 4.13 4.08 -5.33
CA ILE A 56 2.74 4.53 -5.27
C ILE A 56 2.44 4.91 -3.83
N ILE A 57 2.08 6.16 -3.60
CA ILE A 57 1.59 6.63 -2.30
C ILE A 57 0.07 6.69 -2.36
N SER A 58 -0.63 6.01 -1.46
CA SER A 58 -2.09 5.97 -1.39
C SER A 58 -2.67 7.31 -0.92
N HIS A 59 -2.08 7.87 0.15
CA HIS A 59 -2.45 9.14 0.77
C HIS A 59 -1.27 9.73 1.56
N LEU A 60 -1.40 10.99 1.99
CA LEU A 60 -0.26 11.77 2.53
C LEU A 60 -0.08 11.71 4.05
N HIS A 61 -0.68 10.74 4.74
CA HIS A 61 -0.37 10.53 6.15
C HIS A 61 1.05 9.96 6.34
N PHE A 62 1.72 10.36 7.42
CA PHE A 62 3.14 10.05 7.61
C PHE A 62 3.43 8.57 7.82
N ASP A 63 2.49 7.81 8.36
CA ASP A 63 2.58 6.35 8.43
C ASP A 63 2.46 5.65 7.07
N HIS A 64 2.20 6.39 5.99
CA HIS A 64 2.19 5.88 4.61
C HIS A 64 3.29 6.50 3.73
N MET A 65 3.91 7.61 4.14
CA MET A 65 4.90 8.30 3.30
C MET A 65 6.14 8.85 4.01
N ALA A 66 6.29 8.72 5.33
CA ALA A 66 7.44 9.32 6.04
C ALA A 66 8.79 8.84 5.51
N ASP A 67 8.93 7.55 5.22
CA ASP A 67 10.20 6.98 4.75
C ASP A 67 10.47 7.32 3.26
N LEU A 68 9.50 7.86 2.51
CA LEU A 68 9.71 8.37 1.15
C LEU A 68 10.83 9.43 1.12
N PHE A 69 10.84 10.33 2.11
CA PHE A 69 11.86 11.38 2.23
C PHE A 69 13.24 10.80 2.54
N CYS A 70 13.31 9.76 3.37
CA CYS A 70 14.56 9.07 3.65
C CYS A 70 15.07 8.30 2.43
N ILE A 71 14.18 7.63 1.69
CA ILE A 71 14.49 6.96 0.42
C ILE A 71 15.05 7.98 -0.58
N LYS A 72 14.39 9.13 -0.72
CA LYS A 72 14.85 10.24 -1.56
C LYS A 72 16.27 10.65 -1.20
N TYR A 73 16.53 11.02 0.05
CA TYR A 73 17.86 11.47 0.46
C TYR A 73 18.94 10.41 0.26
N ALA A 74 18.61 9.12 0.44
CA ALA A 74 19.53 8.04 0.15
C ALA A 74 19.87 7.96 -1.34
N LEU A 75 18.89 8.10 -2.24
CA LEU A 75 19.10 8.11 -3.69
C LEU A 75 19.90 9.34 -4.14
N GLU A 76 19.58 10.52 -3.61
CA GLU A 76 20.30 11.77 -3.93
C GLU A 76 21.76 11.73 -3.47
N THR A 77 22.01 11.16 -2.28
CA THR A 77 23.37 10.96 -1.78
C THR A 77 24.15 10.02 -2.69
N ARG A 78 23.54 8.92 -3.14
CA ARG A 78 24.21 7.98 -4.05
C ARG A 78 24.50 8.62 -5.42
N LYS A 79 23.55 9.39 -5.94
CA LYS A 79 23.72 10.18 -7.17
C LYS A 79 24.87 11.19 -7.05
N SER A 80 24.97 11.90 -5.93
CA SER A 80 26.06 12.88 -5.70
C SER A 80 27.43 12.22 -5.55
N LEU A 81 27.47 10.95 -5.11
CA LEU A 81 28.67 10.11 -5.08
C LEU A 81 29.03 9.49 -6.44
N GLY A 82 28.31 9.84 -7.51
CA GLY A 82 28.61 9.43 -8.89
C GLY A 82 27.92 8.13 -9.33
N GLU A 83 26.99 7.59 -8.54
CA GLU A 83 26.17 6.46 -8.98
C GLU A 83 25.11 6.93 -9.99
N GLU A 84 24.93 6.18 -11.06
CA GLU A 84 23.84 6.42 -12.00
C GLU A 84 22.51 6.00 -11.36
N ILE A 85 21.66 6.98 -11.07
CA ILE A 85 20.32 6.79 -10.52
C ILE A 85 19.30 7.20 -11.57
N GLN A 86 18.56 6.21 -12.08
CA GLN A 86 17.42 6.45 -12.97
C GLN A 86 16.26 7.02 -12.13
N PRO A 87 15.54 8.05 -12.61
CA PRO A 87 14.39 8.58 -11.90
C PRO A 87 13.31 7.52 -11.72
N ILE A 88 12.87 7.31 -10.48
CA ILE A 88 11.81 6.38 -10.14
C ILE A 88 10.47 7.06 -10.39
N GLU A 89 9.50 6.35 -10.98
CA GLU A 89 8.15 6.89 -11.12
C GLU A 89 7.47 6.99 -9.74
N LEU A 90 7.15 8.19 -9.30
CA LEU A 90 6.45 8.45 -8.04
C LEU A 90 5.00 8.86 -8.35
N ILE A 91 4.08 7.95 -8.11
CA ILE A 91 2.64 8.16 -8.30
C ILE A 91 2.04 8.48 -6.93
N MET A 92 1.50 9.68 -6.75
CA MET A 92 1.02 10.13 -5.44
C MET A 92 -0.17 11.11 -5.57
N PRO A 93 -0.97 11.34 -4.51
CA PRO A 93 -2.02 12.36 -4.54
C PRO A 93 -1.44 13.76 -4.77
N ALA A 94 -2.33 14.70 -5.08
CA ALA A 94 -1.98 16.13 -5.06
C ALA A 94 -1.39 16.51 -3.69
N ALA A 95 -0.18 17.05 -3.71
CA ALA A 95 0.58 17.39 -2.51
C ALA A 95 0.64 18.90 -2.28
N PRO A 96 0.76 19.34 -1.01
CA PRO A 96 1.02 20.75 -0.71
C PRO A 96 2.38 21.18 -1.26
N GLN A 97 2.52 22.48 -1.58
CA GLN A 97 3.71 23.01 -2.26
C GLN A 97 5.02 22.68 -1.54
N TRP A 98 5.05 22.79 -0.20
CA TRP A 98 6.25 22.48 0.58
C TRP A 98 6.77 21.06 0.37
N MET A 99 5.84 20.10 0.15
CA MET A 99 6.20 18.70 -0.08
C MET A 99 6.71 18.51 -1.50
N LEU A 100 6.11 19.18 -2.49
CA LEU A 100 6.59 19.17 -3.87
C LEU A 100 7.98 19.79 -3.97
N ASP A 101 8.20 20.92 -3.28
CA ASP A 101 9.51 21.60 -3.22
C ASP A 101 10.58 20.67 -2.63
N GLU A 102 10.23 19.87 -1.62
CA GLU A 102 11.13 18.88 -1.05
C GLU A 102 11.35 17.71 -2.02
N ILE A 103 10.29 17.02 -2.45
CA ILE A 103 10.34 15.74 -3.18
C ILE A 103 10.91 15.89 -4.61
N ALA A 104 10.70 17.03 -5.28
CA ALA A 104 11.11 17.23 -6.67
C ALA A 104 12.61 17.52 -6.84
N THR A 105 13.37 17.71 -5.76
CA THR A 105 14.79 18.05 -5.83
C THR A 105 15.64 16.92 -6.41
N ASN A 106 16.75 17.32 -7.06
CA ASN A 106 17.77 16.46 -7.68
C ASN A 106 17.27 15.39 -8.67
N HIS A 107 16.00 15.45 -9.09
CA HIS A 107 15.39 14.63 -10.13
C HIS A 107 15.64 13.13 -9.94
N VAL A 108 15.50 12.63 -8.70
CA VAL A 108 15.50 11.18 -8.42
C VAL A 108 14.12 10.55 -8.58
N PHE A 109 13.08 11.39 -8.71
CA PHE A 109 11.71 10.97 -8.99
C PHE A 109 11.14 11.66 -10.24
N HIS A 110 10.25 10.97 -10.92
CA HIS A 110 9.30 11.53 -11.88
C HIS A 110 7.89 11.47 -11.26
N ILE A 111 7.32 12.63 -10.95
CA ILE A 111 6.09 12.72 -10.14
C ILE A 111 4.85 12.73 -11.03
N THR A 112 3.90 11.84 -10.73
CA THR A 112 2.59 11.75 -11.37
C THR A 112 1.48 11.88 -10.32
N SER A 113 0.60 12.86 -10.48
CA SER A 113 -0.53 13.07 -9.57
C SER A 113 -1.69 12.10 -9.85
N ILE A 114 -2.17 11.43 -8.80
CA ILE A 114 -3.34 10.55 -8.85
C ILE A 114 -4.63 11.38 -8.90
N TYR A 115 -5.62 10.89 -9.64
CA TYR A 115 -7.01 11.36 -9.60
C TYR A 115 -7.98 10.16 -9.67
N ASP A 116 -9.25 10.37 -9.28
CA ASP A 116 -10.24 9.29 -9.27
C ASP A 116 -10.50 8.73 -10.68
N GLY A 117 -10.57 7.41 -10.80
CA GLY A 117 -10.74 6.70 -12.07
C GLY A 117 -9.52 6.72 -12.99
N MET A 118 -8.35 7.18 -12.51
CA MET A 118 -7.12 7.16 -13.29
C MET A 118 -6.74 5.73 -13.69
N VAL A 119 -6.33 5.56 -14.95
CA VAL A 119 -5.80 4.30 -15.49
C VAL A 119 -4.47 4.57 -16.18
N LEU A 120 -3.46 3.78 -15.86
CA LEU A 120 -2.13 3.84 -16.48
C LEU A 120 -1.74 2.46 -17.00
N ASP A 121 -0.98 2.45 -18.09
CA ASP A 121 -0.19 1.29 -18.52
C ASP A 121 1.28 1.74 -18.58
N LYS A 122 2.13 1.05 -17.83
CA LYS A 122 3.58 1.22 -17.90
C LYS A 122 4.21 -0.13 -18.06
N ALA A 123 4.95 -0.33 -19.16
CA ALA A 123 5.67 -1.56 -19.47
C ALA A 123 4.81 -2.85 -19.30
N GLY A 124 3.54 -2.79 -19.73
CA GLY A 124 2.62 -3.93 -19.68
C GLY A 124 1.99 -4.20 -18.31
N VAL A 125 2.27 -3.37 -17.31
CA VAL A 125 1.58 -3.38 -16.01
C VAL A 125 0.50 -2.31 -16.03
N GLN A 126 -0.73 -2.72 -15.78
CA GLN A 126 -1.88 -1.83 -15.69
C GLN A 126 -2.13 -1.41 -14.24
N TYR A 127 -2.37 -0.12 -14.03
CA TYR A 127 -2.72 0.47 -12.75
C TYR A 127 -4.10 1.13 -12.88
N LYS A 128 -5.02 0.85 -11.96
CA LYS A 128 -6.33 1.50 -11.88
C LYS A 128 -6.52 2.07 -10.49
N PHE A 129 -6.87 3.34 -10.39
CA PHE A 129 -7.04 4.04 -9.13
C PHE A 129 -8.52 4.36 -8.89
N SER A 130 -8.94 4.32 -7.64
CA SER A 130 -10.25 4.85 -7.23
C SER A 130 -10.10 5.58 -5.90
N GLU A 131 -10.72 6.74 -5.81
CA GLU A 131 -10.80 7.48 -4.56
C GLU A 131 -11.64 6.69 -3.55
N VAL A 132 -11.15 6.62 -2.32
CA VAL A 132 -11.78 5.85 -1.23
C VAL A 132 -12.10 6.75 -0.04
N LYS A 133 -12.88 6.24 0.93
CA LYS A 133 -13.46 7.08 1.99
C LYS A 133 -12.47 7.24 3.14
N HIS A 134 -11.68 8.31 3.16
CA HIS A 134 -10.73 8.60 4.23
C HIS A 134 -10.65 10.10 4.53
N PHE A 135 -9.84 10.51 5.51
CA PHE A 135 -9.52 11.93 5.70
C PHE A 135 -8.61 12.42 4.58
N GLY A 136 -9.06 13.46 3.86
CA GLY A 136 -8.35 13.95 2.68
C GLY A 136 -8.47 12.98 1.49
N ASN A 137 -7.61 13.15 0.50
CA ASN A 137 -7.60 12.28 -0.68
C ASN A 137 -6.81 10.99 -0.37
N SER A 138 -7.50 9.86 -0.42
CA SER A 138 -6.92 8.52 -0.35
C SER A 138 -7.37 7.70 -1.55
N PHE A 139 -6.47 6.89 -2.10
CA PHE A 139 -6.73 6.10 -3.28
C PHE A 139 -6.40 4.63 -3.06
N ALA A 140 -7.35 3.78 -3.41
CA ALA A 140 -7.07 2.36 -3.66
C ALA A 140 -6.45 2.20 -5.05
N VAL A 141 -5.61 1.19 -5.21
CA VAL A 141 -4.97 0.87 -6.49
C VAL A 141 -5.13 -0.61 -6.82
N LYS A 142 -5.58 -0.91 -8.03
CA LYS A 142 -5.52 -2.25 -8.64
C LYS A 142 -4.35 -2.30 -9.60
N VAL A 143 -3.42 -3.22 -9.35
CA VAL A 143 -2.28 -3.51 -10.21
C VAL A 143 -2.53 -4.84 -10.91
N GLU A 144 -2.47 -4.85 -12.24
CA GLU A 144 -2.70 -6.03 -13.06
C GLU A 144 -1.50 -6.28 -13.98
N ASN A 145 -1.01 -7.52 -14.00
CA ASN A 145 0.02 -7.95 -14.93
C ASN A 145 -0.13 -9.44 -15.25
N ALA A 146 0.04 -9.81 -16.53
CA ALA A 146 0.03 -11.20 -17.00
C ALA A 146 -1.17 -12.04 -16.47
N GLY A 147 -2.37 -11.46 -16.45
CA GLY A 147 -3.60 -12.12 -15.99
C GLY A 147 -3.71 -12.30 -14.47
N LYS A 148 -2.83 -11.66 -13.69
CA LYS A 148 -2.86 -11.60 -12.23
C LYS A 148 -3.19 -10.20 -11.76
N SER A 149 -3.84 -10.08 -10.61
CA SER A 149 -4.31 -8.81 -10.07
C SER A 149 -4.16 -8.73 -8.55
N LEU A 150 -3.61 -7.62 -8.06
CA LEU A 150 -3.66 -7.25 -6.65
C LEU A 150 -4.32 -5.89 -6.49
N VAL A 151 -5.21 -5.78 -5.52
CA VAL A 151 -5.81 -4.51 -5.10
C VAL A 151 -5.26 -4.16 -3.74
N TYR A 152 -4.71 -2.95 -3.59
CA TYR A 152 -4.37 -2.37 -2.31
C TYR A 152 -5.39 -1.29 -1.97
N SER A 153 -6.02 -1.39 -0.80
CA SER A 153 -7.10 -0.49 -0.41
C SER A 153 -6.66 0.95 -0.11
N GLY A 154 -5.37 1.16 0.21
CA GLY A 154 -5.00 2.33 1.01
C GLY A 154 -5.72 2.29 2.36
N ASP A 155 -5.85 3.46 2.98
CA ASP A 155 -6.77 3.63 4.12
C ASP A 155 -8.13 4.08 3.62
N SER A 156 -9.17 3.46 4.16
CA SER A 156 -10.56 3.71 3.82
C SER A 156 -11.52 3.16 4.87
N ALA A 157 -12.63 3.84 5.07
CA ALA A 157 -13.87 3.23 5.54
C ALA A 157 -14.51 2.34 4.46
N GLN A 158 -15.50 1.53 4.86
CA GLN A 158 -16.24 0.73 3.90
C GLN A 158 -16.93 1.62 2.85
N CYS A 159 -16.68 1.37 1.56
CA CYS A 159 -17.28 2.12 0.46
C CYS A 159 -17.45 1.26 -0.80
N THR A 160 -18.40 1.65 -1.66
CA THR A 160 -18.70 0.94 -2.91
C THR A 160 -17.55 1.03 -3.91
N ALA A 161 -16.78 2.13 -3.92
CA ALA A 161 -15.67 2.32 -4.84
C ALA A 161 -14.59 1.24 -4.66
N LEU A 162 -14.21 0.94 -3.41
CA LEU A 162 -13.26 -0.12 -3.09
C LEU A 162 -13.80 -1.50 -3.48
N GLU A 163 -15.08 -1.79 -3.21
CA GLU A 163 -15.72 -3.06 -3.60
C GLU A 163 -15.72 -3.25 -5.12
N MET A 164 -16.06 -2.20 -5.88
CA MET A 164 -16.09 -2.22 -7.35
C MET A 164 -14.69 -2.39 -7.96
N LEU A 165 -13.69 -1.66 -7.45
CA LEU A 165 -12.29 -1.81 -7.88
C LEU A 165 -11.78 -3.23 -7.59
N SER A 166 -12.22 -3.81 -6.46
CA SER A 166 -11.81 -5.14 -6.00
C SER A 166 -12.43 -6.30 -6.77
N CYS A 167 -13.44 -6.04 -7.60
CA CYS A 167 -14.23 -7.08 -8.25
C CYS A 167 -13.34 -8.10 -9.00
N ASN A 168 -13.50 -9.37 -8.65
CA ASN A 168 -12.78 -10.54 -9.19
C ASN A 168 -11.25 -10.49 -9.09
N ALA A 169 -10.68 -9.67 -8.18
CA ALA A 169 -9.23 -9.62 -7.99
C ALA A 169 -8.68 -10.95 -7.43
N ASP A 170 -7.43 -11.30 -7.77
CA ASP A 170 -6.77 -12.47 -7.19
C ASP A 170 -6.48 -12.24 -5.71
N VAL A 171 -5.98 -11.05 -5.37
CA VAL A 171 -5.69 -10.66 -3.99
C VAL A 171 -6.24 -9.26 -3.71
N LEU A 172 -6.94 -9.12 -2.60
CA LEU A 172 -7.22 -7.84 -1.96
C LEU A 172 -6.35 -7.72 -0.70
N LEU A 173 -5.40 -6.78 -0.72
CA LEU A 173 -4.66 -6.31 0.45
C LEU A 173 -5.44 -5.16 1.07
N CYS A 174 -6.16 -5.44 2.16
CA CYS A 174 -7.13 -4.53 2.74
C CYS A 174 -6.69 -4.05 4.12
N GLU A 175 -6.83 -2.75 4.38
CA GLU A 175 -6.73 -2.23 5.74
C GLU A 175 -7.75 -2.91 6.65
N SER A 176 -7.36 -3.12 7.90
CA SER A 176 -8.20 -3.73 8.93
C SER A 176 -7.77 -3.14 10.26
N THR A 177 -7.80 -1.80 10.33
CA THR A 177 -7.30 -1.04 11.47
C THR A 177 -8.01 -1.42 12.76
N ILE A 178 -9.32 -1.50 12.69
CA ILE A 178 -10.20 -1.74 13.83
C ILE A 178 -10.44 -3.25 13.92
N PHE A 179 -10.29 -3.83 15.11
CA PHE A 179 -10.53 -5.27 15.26
C PHE A 179 -12.02 -5.60 15.02
N GLU A 180 -12.93 -5.05 15.81
CA GLU A 180 -14.38 -5.23 15.71
C GLU A 180 -15.11 -4.02 16.31
N ASP A 181 -16.41 -3.90 16.04
CA ASP A 181 -17.24 -2.73 16.37
C ASP A 181 -18.09 -2.90 17.63
N ILE A 182 -18.27 -1.79 18.38
CA ILE A 182 -19.51 -1.50 19.11
C ILE A 182 -19.87 0.00 18.98
N ASP A 183 -18.90 0.94 18.88
CA ASP A 183 -19.14 2.38 18.64
C ASP A 183 -17.84 3.10 18.19
N ASP A 184 -17.00 2.49 17.33
CA ASP A 184 -15.70 3.09 16.97
C ASP A 184 -15.88 4.18 15.90
N THR A 185 -15.74 5.45 16.29
CA THR A 185 -15.87 6.61 15.38
C THR A 185 -14.85 6.60 14.24
N ARG A 186 -13.80 5.79 14.32
CA ARG A 186 -12.84 5.60 13.24
C ARG A 186 -13.42 4.85 12.04
N THR A 187 -14.54 4.15 12.20
CA THR A 187 -15.24 3.47 11.09
C THR A 187 -15.71 4.41 9.98
N ASP A 188 -15.71 5.73 10.23
CA ASP A 188 -15.96 6.73 9.19
C ASP A 188 -14.81 6.93 8.20
N HIS A 189 -13.59 6.52 8.57
CA HIS A 189 -12.38 6.67 7.74
C HIS A 189 -11.46 5.43 7.74
N HIS A 190 -11.78 4.38 8.50
CA HIS A 190 -11.08 3.09 8.54
C HIS A 190 -12.06 1.92 8.57
N MET A 191 -11.56 0.70 8.40
CA MET A 191 -12.38 -0.52 8.41
C MET A 191 -12.14 -1.40 9.65
N THR A 192 -13.23 -2.06 10.04
CA THR A 192 -13.15 -3.26 10.89
C THR A 192 -12.75 -4.49 10.09
N VAL A 193 -12.27 -5.53 10.78
CA VAL A 193 -12.00 -6.83 10.16
C VAL A 193 -13.25 -7.39 9.46
N THR A 194 -14.41 -7.27 10.11
CA THR A 194 -15.69 -7.70 9.52
C THR A 194 -16.01 -6.94 8.23
N GLN A 195 -15.79 -5.63 8.18
CA GLN A 195 -16.03 -4.83 6.97
C GLN A 195 -15.08 -5.22 5.83
N ALA A 196 -13.78 -5.36 6.10
CA ALA A 196 -12.81 -5.82 5.11
C ALA A 196 -13.16 -7.21 4.54
N ALA A 197 -13.56 -8.15 5.41
CA ALA A 197 -13.99 -9.49 5.00
C ALA A 197 -15.28 -9.49 4.16
N ASN A 198 -16.22 -8.59 4.46
CA ASN A 198 -17.43 -8.43 3.65
C ASN A 198 -17.12 -7.87 2.26
N ILE A 199 -16.24 -6.87 2.15
CA ILE A 199 -15.80 -6.35 0.84
C ILE A 199 -15.19 -7.48 0.01
N ALA A 200 -14.27 -8.26 0.59
CA ALA A 200 -13.64 -9.39 -0.09
C ALA A 200 -14.69 -10.40 -0.62
N LYS A 201 -15.66 -10.76 0.23
CA LYS A 201 -16.74 -11.67 -0.12
C LYS A 201 -17.62 -11.12 -1.25
N ASN A 202 -18.05 -9.87 -1.15
CA ASN A 202 -18.95 -9.24 -2.12
C ASN A 202 -18.26 -9.03 -3.47
N ALA A 203 -17.00 -8.57 -3.45
CA ALA A 203 -16.18 -8.38 -4.63
C ALA A 203 -15.69 -9.70 -5.25
N GLN A 204 -15.98 -10.85 -4.65
CA GLN A 204 -15.59 -12.17 -5.14
C GLN A 204 -14.07 -12.29 -5.37
N VAL A 205 -13.28 -11.68 -4.50
CA VAL A 205 -11.81 -11.80 -4.57
C VAL A 205 -11.40 -13.24 -4.27
N LYS A 206 -10.27 -13.69 -4.81
CA LYS A 206 -9.80 -15.05 -4.54
C LYS A 206 -9.21 -15.16 -3.14
N ARG A 207 -8.48 -14.15 -2.67
CA ARG A 207 -7.81 -14.10 -1.36
C ARG A 207 -7.89 -12.71 -0.73
N LEU A 208 -8.02 -12.66 0.59
CA LEU A 208 -7.95 -11.43 1.40
C LEU A 208 -6.69 -11.46 2.25
N LEU A 209 -5.87 -10.41 2.17
CA LEU A 209 -4.74 -10.17 3.07
C LEU A 209 -5.07 -8.96 3.96
N LEU A 210 -5.08 -9.17 5.27
CA LEU A 210 -5.36 -8.11 6.25
C LEU A 210 -4.08 -7.37 6.60
N THR A 211 -4.14 -6.04 6.66
CA THR A 211 -3.00 -5.18 7.00
C THR A 211 -3.42 -3.95 7.80
N HIS A 212 -2.48 -3.03 8.05
CA HIS A 212 -2.69 -1.77 8.75
C HIS A 212 -3.28 -1.97 10.14
N PHE A 213 -2.68 -2.83 10.96
CA PHE A 213 -3.22 -3.21 12.25
C PHE A 213 -2.97 -2.15 13.32
N PHE A 214 -4.00 -1.77 14.08
CA PHE A 214 -3.82 -0.98 15.29
C PHE A 214 -3.19 -1.80 16.43
N THR A 215 -3.46 -3.11 16.47
CA THR A 215 -2.85 -4.04 17.42
C THR A 215 -2.18 -5.22 16.69
N PRO A 216 -1.05 -5.00 16.01
CA PRO A 216 -0.37 -6.02 15.18
C PRO A 216 0.00 -7.28 15.97
N GLN A 217 0.26 -7.15 17.28
CA GLN A 217 0.53 -8.29 18.17
C GLN A 217 -0.64 -9.30 18.27
N LYS A 218 -1.83 -8.91 17.81
CA LYS A 218 -3.05 -9.72 17.80
C LYS A 218 -3.46 -10.13 16.39
N ALA A 219 -2.58 -10.03 15.38
CA ALA A 219 -2.90 -10.34 13.98
C ALA A 219 -3.57 -11.72 13.77
N ASP A 220 -3.23 -12.74 14.56
CA ASP A 220 -3.92 -14.05 14.55
C ASP A 220 -5.41 -13.97 14.87
N GLN A 221 -5.81 -13.04 15.75
CA GLN A 221 -7.21 -12.81 16.09
C GLN A 221 -7.96 -12.17 14.93
N TYR A 222 -7.31 -11.21 14.23
CA TYR A 222 -7.85 -10.56 13.04
C TYR A 222 -8.12 -11.60 11.96
N GLU A 223 -7.16 -12.50 11.70
CA GLU A 223 -7.33 -13.59 10.73
C GLU A 223 -8.49 -14.52 11.11
N LYS A 224 -8.53 -15.00 12.36
CA LYS A 224 -9.61 -15.88 12.83
C LYS A 224 -10.99 -15.25 12.66
N LYS A 225 -11.09 -13.94 12.93
CA LYS A 225 -12.33 -13.18 12.77
C LYS A 225 -12.72 -13.06 11.30
N ALA A 226 -11.80 -12.65 10.42
CA ALA A 226 -12.08 -12.55 8.98
C ALA A 226 -12.52 -13.90 8.39
N LYS A 227 -11.89 -15.01 8.81
CA LYS A 227 -12.23 -16.37 8.35
C LYS A 227 -13.66 -16.79 8.67
N GLN A 228 -14.33 -16.17 9.65
CA GLN A 228 -15.76 -16.42 9.92
C GLN A 228 -16.67 -15.93 8.78
N ILE A 229 -16.21 -14.97 7.98
CA ILE A 229 -16.97 -14.33 6.90
C ILE A 229 -16.40 -14.74 5.53
N PHE A 230 -15.07 -14.78 5.42
CA PHE A 230 -14.34 -15.08 4.19
C PHE A 230 -13.18 -16.04 4.48
N GLN A 231 -13.38 -17.33 4.17
CA GLN A 231 -12.49 -18.42 4.58
C GLN A 231 -11.04 -18.27 4.07
N ASN A 232 -10.82 -17.66 2.91
CA ASN A 232 -9.49 -17.44 2.33
C ASN A 232 -8.87 -16.09 2.74
N ALA A 233 -9.09 -15.68 4.00
CA ALA A 233 -8.44 -14.54 4.62
C ALA A 233 -7.14 -14.95 5.32
N GLU A 234 -6.15 -14.06 5.35
CA GLU A 234 -4.88 -14.27 6.04
C GLU A 234 -4.35 -12.92 6.57
N SER A 235 -3.79 -12.91 7.77
CA SER A 235 -3.10 -11.71 8.28
C SER A 235 -1.71 -11.59 7.66
N THR A 236 -1.32 -10.37 7.31
CA THR A 236 0.05 -10.09 6.86
C THR A 236 1.05 -10.19 8.02
N GLU A 237 2.30 -10.50 7.68
CA GLU A 237 3.44 -10.53 8.60
C GLU A 237 4.63 -9.87 7.91
N ILE A 238 5.39 -9.04 8.63
CA ILE A 238 6.53 -8.31 8.08
C ILE A 238 7.59 -9.31 7.55
N LEU A 239 8.09 -9.02 6.34
CA LEU A 239 8.98 -9.85 5.51
C LEU A 239 8.36 -11.14 4.95
N LYS A 240 7.09 -11.43 5.24
CA LYS A 240 6.39 -12.55 4.62
C LYS A 240 6.09 -12.24 3.16
N LYS A 241 6.19 -13.29 2.34
CA LYS A 241 5.95 -13.26 0.90
C LYS A 241 4.65 -13.95 0.55
N PHE A 242 3.92 -13.40 -0.41
CA PHE A 242 2.67 -13.94 -0.93
C PHE A 242 2.72 -14.02 -2.45
N ILE A 243 2.44 -15.21 -2.98
CA ILE A 243 2.27 -15.40 -4.43
C ILE A 243 0.83 -15.05 -4.81
N ILE A 244 0.71 -14.23 -5.86
CA ILE A 244 -0.55 -13.78 -6.49
C ILE A 244 -0.74 -14.53 -7.80
#